data_AF-A0A5P8MZ58-F1
#
_entry.id   AF-A0A5P8MZ58-F1
#
_cell.length_a   1.000
_cell.length_b   1.000
_cell.length_c   1.000
_cell.angle_alpha   90.00
_cell.angle_beta   90.00
_cell.angle_gamma   90.00
#
_symmetry.space_group_name_H-M   'P 1'
#
loop_
_entity.id
_entity.type
_entity.pdbx_description
1 polymer ?
#
loop_
_entity_poly.entity_id
_entity_poly.type
_entity_poly.pdbx_seq_one_letter_code
_entity_poly.pdbx_strand_id
1 'polypeptide(L)'
;MKTFVAGLVAFSVLVPAAAFAGPVCTTEAKDKWLTEDAMKAKVAEMGYQKIKAFKVSGSCYEIYGYTKDDRKAEVYFNPVTGAVVKSEID
;
A
#
# COMPACT_ATOMS: atom_id res chain seq x y z
N MET A 1 -55.02 -15.96 -26.42
CA MET A 1 -54.42 -15.96 -25.07
C MET A 1 -53.25 -16.92 -25.04
N LYS A 2 -52.01 -16.41 -24.91
CA LYS A 2 -50.86 -17.22 -24.50
C LYS A 2 -49.80 -16.31 -23.87
N THR A 3 -49.93 -16.19 -22.55
CA THR A 3 -48.89 -15.98 -21.53
C THR A 3 -47.62 -15.23 -21.94
N PHE A 4 -47.49 -13.99 -21.46
CA PHE A 4 -46.24 -13.24 -21.40
C PHE A 4 -45.26 -13.94 -20.46
N VAL A 5 -44.06 -14.25 -20.95
CA VAL A 5 -42.93 -14.75 -20.15
C VAL A 5 -42.38 -13.58 -19.34
N ALA A 6 -42.58 -13.60 -18.03
CA ALA A 6 -41.98 -12.65 -17.09
C ALA A 6 -40.48 -12.95 -16.97
N GLY A 7 -39.66 -12.15 -17.65
CA GLY A 7 -38.21 -12.21 -17.57
C GLY A 7 -37.71 -11.78 -16.20
N LEU A 8 -37.13 -12.72 -15.45
CA LEU A 8 -36.53 -12.48 -14.16
C LEU A 8 -35.13 -11.86 -14.39
N VAL A 9 -35.05 -10.54 -14.32
CA VAL A 9 -33.78 -9.80 -14.43
C VAL A 9 -32.99 -10.03 -13.14
N ALA A 10 -32.01 -10.95 -13.18
CA ALA A 10 -31.08 -11.18 -12.09
C ALA A 10 -30.09 -10.00 -11.99
N PHE A 11 -30.32 -9.11 -11.02
CA PHE A 11 -29.38 -8.04 -10.67
C PHE A 11 -28.14 -8.66 -10.01
N SER A 12 -27.07 -8.81 -10.78
CA SER A 12 -25.76 -9.23 -10.26
C SER A 12 -25.14 -8.04 -9.53
N VAL A 13 -25.10 -8.09 -8.20
CA VAL A 13 -24.42 -7.07 -7.39
C VAL A 13 -22.91 -7.28 -7.56
N LEU A 14 -22.26 -6.50 -8.43
CA LEU A 14 -20.81 -6.41 -8.45
C LEU A 14 -20.35 -5.63 -7.22
N VAL A 15 -19.76 -6.31 -6.25
CA VAL A 15 -19.03 -5.66 -5.15
C VAL A 15 -17.72 -5.13 -5.73
N PRO A 16 -17.43 -3.82 -5.65
CA PRO A 16 -16.16 -3.29 -6.12
C PRO A 16 -15.03 -3.83 -5.24
N ALA A 17 -14.13 -4.61 -5.84
CA ALA A 17 -12.86 -4.94 -5.21
C ALA A 17 -12.01 -3.65 -5.16
N ALA A 18 -11.64 -3.21 -3.96
CA ALA A 18 -10.70 -2.11 -3.79
C ALA A 18 -9.34 -2.54 -4.34
N ALA A 19 -8.97 -2.05 -5.53
CA ALA A 19 -7.67 -2.27 -6.11
C ALA A 19 -6.65 -1.33 -5.43
N PHE A 20 -5.74 -1.89 -4.64
CA PHE A 20 -4.57 -1.17 -4.13
C PHE A 20 -3.44 -1.26 -5.15
N ALA A 21 -2.85 -0.12 -5.52
CA ALA A 21 -1.79 -0.03 -6.53
C ALA A 21 -0.38 -0.45 -6.03
N GLY A 22 -0.26 -0.91 -4.78
CA GLY A 22 1.00 -1.30 -4.15
C GLY A 22 1.12 -2.81 -3.89
N PRO A 23 2.33 -3.31 -3.54
CA PRO A 23 2.53 -4.70 -3.18
C PRO A 23 1.79 -5.09 -1.88
N VAL A 24 1.70 -6.38 -1.60
CA VAL A 24 1.28 -6.88 -0.29
C VAL A 24 2.51 -6.96 0.61
N CYS A 25 2.61 -6.10 1.64
CA CYS A 25 3.77 -6.08 2.54
C CYS A 25 3.59 -6.90 3.82
N THR A 26 2.36 -7.02 4.34
CA THR A 26 2.04 -7.88 5.48
C THR A 26 0.59 -8.36 5.44
N THR A 27 0.30 -9.43 6.19
CA THR A 27 -1.06 -9.89 6.52
C THR A 27 -1.41 -9.61 7.98
N GLU A 28 -0.46 -9.09 8.76
CA GLU A 28 -0.64 -8.83 10.19
C GLU A 28 -1.56 -7.63 10.43
N ALA A 29 -2.30 -7.69 11.55
CA ALA A 29 -3.19 -6.62 11.99
C ALA A 29 -2.44 -5.32 12.31
N LYS A 30 -3.11 -4.18 12.13
CA LYS A 30 -2.51 -2.84 12.27
C LYS A 30 -1.99 -2.54 13.68
N ASP A 31 -2.47 -3.20 14.72
CA ASP A 31 -1.97 -3.09 16.08
C ASP A 31 -0.57 -3.69 16.26
N LYS A 32 -0.13 -4.56 15.33
CA LYS A 32 1.24 -5.10 15.27
C LYS A 32 2.20 -4.23 14.51
N TRP A 33 1.71 -3.18 13.85
CA TRP A 33 2.54 -2.31 13.04
C TRP A 33 3.36 -1.39 13.95
N LEU A 34 4.57 -1.07 13.49
CA LEU A 34 5.35 0.00 14.06
C LEU A 34 4.56 1.30 13.99
N THR A 35 4.78 2.20 14.95
CA THR A 35 4.28 3.56 14.84
C THR A 35 4.91 4.24 13.62
N GLU A 36 4.21 5.21 13.02
CA GLU A 36 4.76 5.95 11.88
C GLU A 36 6.11 6.60 12.21
N ASP A 37 6.28 7.11 13.44
CA ASP A 37 7.52 7.73 13.88
C ASP A 37 8.66 6.71 14.01
N ALA A 38 8.39 5.53 14.55
CA ALA A 38 9.37 4.44 14.60
C ALA A 38 9.76 3.99 13.19
N MET A 39 8.81 3.95 12.25
CA MET A 39 9.10 3.64 10.86
C MET A 39 9.93 4.74 10.19
N LYS A 40 9.58 6.02 10.37
CA LYS A 40 10.34 7.16 9.82
C LYS A 40 11.78 7.19 10.34
N ALA A 41 12.01 6.86 11.62
CA ALA A 41 13.34 6.73 12.18
C ALA A 41 14.15 5.64 11.46
N LYS A 42 13.58 4.44 11.27
CA LYS A 42 14.20 3.36 10.50
C LYS A 42 14.50 3.76 9.05
N VAL A 43 13.57 4.44 8.38
CA VAL A 43 13.75 4.94 7.01
C VAL A 43 14.95 5.90 6.93
N ALA A 44 15.10 6.79 7.93
CA ALA A 44 16.25 7.69 8.01
C ALA A 44 17.57 6.93 8.26
N GLU A 45 17.57 5.93 9.15
CA GLU A 45 18.73 5.05 9.40
C GLU A 45 19.19 4.30 8.15
N MET A 46 18.25 3.84 7.32
CA MET A 46 18.53 3.23 6.01
C MET A 46 19.16 4.21 5.01
N GLY A 47 19.07 5.51 5.25
CA GLY A 47 19.68 6.55 4.43
C GLY A 47 18.75 7.19 3.41
N TYR A 48 17.44 6.93 3.49
CA TYR A 48 16.49 7.72 2.73
C TYR A 48 16.38 9.11 3.37
N GLN A 49 16.45 10.14 2.52
CA GLN A 49 16.47 11.54 2.89
C GLN A 49 15.43 12.33 2.10
N LYS A 50 15.21 13.59 2.49
CA LYS A 50 14.29 14.51 1.80
C LYS A 50 12.90 13.88 1.58
N ILE A 51 12.38 13.14 2.56
CA ILE A 51 11.08 12.46 2.51
C ILE A 51 9.98 13.49 2.22
N LYS A 52 9.34 13.35 1.06
CA LYS A 52 8.25 14.22 0.57
C LYS A 52 6.88 13.70 1.00
N ALA A 53 6.72 12.39 1.11
CA ALA A 53 5.51 11.78 1.60
C ALA A 53 5.82 10.49 2.35
N PHE A 54 5.02 10.23 3.39
CA PHE A 54 4.93 8.95 4.09
C PHE A 54 3.45 8.56 4.07
N LYS A 55 3.12 7.40 3.52
CA LYS A 55 1.74 6.95 3.31
C LYS A 55 1.53 5.54 3.86
N VAL A 56 0.29 5.25 4.20
CA VAL A 56 -0.19 3.88 4.37
C VAL A 56 -0.86 3.45 3.07
N SER A 57 -0.27 2.47 2.41
CA SER A 57 -0.73 1.99 1.10
C SER A 57 -1.04 0.51 1.19
N GLY A 58 -2.32 0.18 1.33
CA GLY A 58 -2.77 -1.19 1.57
C GLY A 58 -2.20 -1.74 2.88
N SER A 59 -1.35 -2.77 2.78
CA SER A 59 -0.66 -3.39 3.91
C SER A 59 0.79 -2.90 4.10
N CYS A 60 1.15 -1.76 3.50
CA CYS A 60 2.51 -1.21 3.52
C CYS A 60 2.57 0.16 4.17
N TYR A 61 3.74 0.49 4.71
CA TYR A 61 4.20 1.88 4.73
C TYR A 61 4.91 2.20 3.43
N GLU A 62 4.72 3.39 2.89
CA GLU A 62 5.31 3.83 1.64
C GLU A 62 5.95 5.21 1.81
N ILE A 63 7.15 5.39 1.28
CA ILE A 63 7.80 6.71 1.23
C ILE A 63 8.07 7.14 -0.20
N TYR A 64 7.93 8.44 -0.42
CA TYR A 64 8.49 9.15 -1.56
C TYR A 64 9.57 10.07 -1.04
N GLY A 65 10.79 9.93 -1.53
CA GLY A 65 11.92 10.69 -1.06
C GLY A 65 13.12 10.54 -1.98
N TYR A 66 14.31 10.62 -1.39
CA TYR A 66 15.57 10.53 -2.10
C TYR A 66 16.52 9.57 -1.38
N THR A 67 17.34 8.86 -2.12
CA THR A 67 18.46 8.06 -1.56
C THR A 67 19.61 8.98 -1.13
N LYS A 68 20.64 8.41 -0.47
CA LYS A 68 21.88 9.13 -0.14
C LYS A 68 22.57 9.75 -1.38
N ASP A 69 22.40 9.12 -2.55
CA ASP A 69 22.99 9.55 -3.82
C ASP A 69 22.10 10.57 -4.58
N ASP A 70 21.12 11.18 -3.91
CA ASP A 70 20.16 12.15 -4.47
C ASP A 70 19.28 11.63 -5.62
N ARG A 71 19.14 10.30 -5.71
CA ARG A 71 18.19 9.63 -6.61
C ARG A 71 16.80 9.57 -6.01
N LYS A 72 15.75 9.78 -6.81
CA LYS A 72 14.35 9.68 -6.33
C LYS A 72 14.06 8.24 -5.92
N ALA A 73 13.32 8.07 -4.84
CA ALA A 73 12.96 6.75 -4.33
C ALA A 73 11.48 6.69 -3.97
N GLU A 74 10.79 5.68 -4.49
CA GLU A 74 9.49 5.20 -4.03
C GLU A 74 9.70 3.82 -3.38
N VAL A 75 9.45 3.71 -2.08
CA VAL A 75 9.80 2.49 -1.34
C VAL A 75 8.66 2.06 -0.44
N TYR A 76 8.29 0.79 -0.56
CA TYR A 76 7.28 0.11 0.23
C TYR A 76 7.94 -0.78 1.28
N PHE A 77 7.48 -0.66 2.52
CA PHE A 77 8.01 -1.36 3.68
C PHE A 77 6.94 -2.23 4.33
N ASN A 78 7.39 -3.38 4.83
CA ASN A 78 6.62 -4.15 5.79
C ASN A 78 6.47 -3.33 7.08
N PRO A 79 5.24 -2.99 7.51
CA PRO A 79 5.03 -2.08 8.63
C PRO A 79 5.28 -2.73 9.99
N VAL A 80 5.43 -4.05 10.07
CA VAL A 80 5.75 -4.78 11.31
C VAL A 80 7.26 -4.84 11.52
N THR A 81 8.01 -5.15 10.46
CA THR A 81 9.47 -5.38 10.56
C THR A 81 10.29 -4.16 10.14
N GLY A 82 9.72 -3.27 9.34
CA GLY A 82 10.42 -2.18 8.66
C GLY A 82 11.26 -2.62 7.46
N ALA A 83 11.15 -3.88 7.01
CA ALA A 83 11.90 -4.38 5.86
C ALA A 83 11.39 -3.78 4.55
N VAL A 84 12.30 -3.47 3.61
CA VAL A 84 11.94 -3.09 2.25
C VAL A 84 11.31 -4.28 1.54
N VAL A 85 10.10 -4.10 1.02
CA VAL A 85 9.37 -5.09 0.22
C VAL A 85 9.50 -4.80 -1.28
N LYS A 86 9.45 -3.51 -1.64
CA LYS A 86 9.63 -3.04 -3.01
C LYS A 86 10.28 -1.67 -3.00
N SER A 87 11.18 -1.40 -3.94
CA SER A 87 11.78 -0.08 -4.15
C SER A 87 11.93 0.21 -5.64
N GLU A 88 11.54 1.41 -6.05
CA GLU A 88 11.82 1.98 -7.36
C GLU A 88 12.73 3.19 -7.15
N ILE A 89 13.89 3.22 -7.83
CA ILE A 89 14.89 4.29 -7.71
C ILE A 89 15.26 4.79 -9.10
N ASP A 90 15.07 6.10 -9.32
CA ASP A 90 15.38 6.78 -10.59
C ASP A 90 16.81 7.32 -10.62
#